data_AF-A0A1M7BWB8-F1
#
_entry.id   AF-A0A1M7BWB8-F1
#
_cell.length_a   1.000
_cell.length_b   1.000
_cell.length_c   1.000
_cell.angle_alpha   90.00
_cell.angle_beta   90.00
_cell.angle_gamma   90.00
#
_symmetry.space_group_name_H-M   'P 1'
#
loop_
_entity.id
_entity.type
_entity.pdbx_description
1 polymer ?
#
loop_
_entity_poly.entity_id
_entity_poly.type
_entity_poly.pdbx_seq_one_letter_code
_entity_poly.pdbx_strand_id
1 'polypeptide(L)' 'MAKFAIGDKVDKAPDDHESGIVVAVFSTTDGSYRYAVDMEGYGALQFFTEEKLVVHAN' A
#
# COMPACT_ATOMS: atom_id res chain seq x y z
N MET A 1 0.10 13.75 -6.58
CA MET A 1 -0.72 12.63 -7.08
C MET A 1 -0.29 11.39 -6.33
N ALA A 2 -1.22 10.55 -5.91
CA ALA A 2 -0.88 9.30 -5.22
C ALA A 2 -0.14 8.37 -6.19
N LYS A 3 0.93 7.72 -5.73
CA LYS A 3 1.73 6.78 -6.51
C LYS A 3 0.99 5.46 -6.75
N PHE A 4 0.12 5.06 -5.83
CA PHE A 4 -0.70 3.86 -5.91
C PHE A 4 -2.20 4.21 -5.91
N ALA A 5 -2.99 3.40 -6.59
CA ALA A 5 -4.44 3.50 -6.66
C ALA A 5 -5.10 2.33 -5.92
N ILE A 6 -6.38 2.51 -5.58
CA ILE A 6 -7.20 1.42 -5.02
C ILE A 6 -7.30 0.30 -6.06
N GLY A 7 -6.98 -0.92 -5.64
CA GLY A 7 -6.90 -2.11 -6.49
C GLY A 7 -5.48 -2.47 -6.95
N ASP A 8 -4.49 -1.59 -6.74
CA ASP A 8 -3.10 -1.90 -7.08
C ASP A 8 -2.54 -2.99 -6.16
N LYS A 9 -1.81 -3.93 -6.76
CA LYS A 9 -1.04 -4.92 -6.03
C LYS A 9 0.33 -4.34 -5.69
N VAL A 10 0.68 -4.39 -4.41
CA VAL A 10 1.90 -3.80 -3.86
C VAL A 10 2.61 -4.79 -2.97
N ASP A 11 3.93 -4.75 -2.95
CA ASP A 11 4.73 -5.48 -1.96
C ASP A 11 5.21 -4.53 -0.87
N LYS A 12 5.34 -5.07 0.35
CA LYS A 12 5.93 -4.34 1.46
C LYS A 12 7.45 -4.43 1.41
N ALA A 13 8.11 -3.30 1.19
CA ALA A 13 9.56 -3.22 1.32
C ALA A 13 9.95 -3.12 2.81
N PRO A 14 11.06 -3.75 3.24
CA PRO A 14 12.03 -4.55 2.48
C PRO A 14 11.82 -6.09 2.54
N ASP A 15 10.72 -6.57 3.12
CA ASP A 15 10.44 -8.00 3.27
C ASP A 15 9.57 -8.49 2.09
N ASP A 16 10.26 -8.99 1.05
CA ASP A 16 9.76 -9.37 -0.28
C ASP A 16 8.73 -10.52 -0.30
N HIS A 17 8.18 -10.91 0.85
CA HIS A 17 7.29 -12.07 0.96
C HIS A 17 5.82 -11.72 1.23
N GLU A 18 5.49 -10.45 1.50
CA GLU A 18 4.10 -10.04 1.73
C GLU A 18 3.62 -9.09 0.61
N SER A 19 2.78 -9.62 -0.27
CA SER A 19 2.09 -8.85 -1.30
C SER A 19 0.66 -8.56 -0.87
N GLY A 20 0.19 -7.33 -1.02
CA GLY A 20 -1.17 -6.92 -0.67
C GLY A 20 -1.85 -6.12 -1.77
N ILE A 21 -3.13 -5.78 -1.53
CA ILE A 21 -3.93 -4.93 -2.42
C ILE A 21 -4.24 -3.63 -1.71
N VAL A 22 -3.98 -2.50 -2.38
CA VAL A 22 -4.37 -1.17 -1.88
C VAL A 22 -5.90 -1.07 -1.88
N VAL A 23 -6.49 -0.85 -0.71
CA VAL A 23 -7.95 -0.71 -0.57
C VAL A 23 -8.39 0.74 -0.37
N ALA A 24 -7.50 1.60 0.14
CA ALA A 24 -7.80 3.02 0.34
C ALA A 24 -6.53 3.87 0.31
N VAL A 25 -6.69 5.13 -0.10
CA VAL A 25 -5.62 6.14 -0.14
C VAL A 25 -6.06 7.36 0.64
N PHE A 26 -5.23 7.79 1.59
CA PHE A 26 -5.47 8.92 2.48
C PHE A 26 -4.43 10.00 2.22
N SER A 27 -4.86 11.24 2.02
CA SER A 27 -3.98 12.41 2.04
C SER A 27 -3.82 12.93 3.45
N THR A 28 -2.60 13.15 3.91
CA THR A 28 -2.32 13.82 5.19
C THR A 28 -2.34 15.34 5.03
N THR A 29 -2.47 16.05 6.14
CA THR A 29 -2.43 17.53 6.17
C THR A 29 -1.08 18.11 5.72
N ASP A 30 -0.04 17.29 5.73
CA ASP A 30 1.32 17.63 5.29
C ASP A 30 1.52 17.42 3.77
N GLY A 31 0.50 16.92 3.07
CA GLY A 31 0.57 16.64 1.62
C GLY A 31 1.15 15.27 1.27
N SER A 32 1.45 14.42 2.27
CA SER A 32 1.87 13.03 2.07
C SER A 32 0.67 12.10 1.88
N TYR A 33 0.89 10.91 1.31
CA TYR A 33 -0.13 9.88 1.16
C TYR A 33 0.12 8.69 2.08
N ARG A 34 -0.96 8.15 2.64
CA ARG A 34 -0.98 6.84 3.31
C ARG A 34 -1.91 5.89 2.58
N TYR A 35 -1.48 4.65 2.51
CA TYR A 35 -2.16 3.59 1.77
C TYR A 35 -2.61 2.55 2.79
N ALA A 36 -3.91 2.25 2.81
CA ALA A 36 -4.40 1.05 3.49
C ALA A 36 -4.29 -0.11 2.51
N VAL A 37 -3.58 -1.14 2.92
CA VAL A 37 -3.30 -2.32 2.12
C VAL A 37 -3.82 -3.54 2.89
N ASP A 38 -4.60 -4.38 2.21
CA ASP A 38 -4.92 -5.71 2.70
C ASP A 38 -3.80 -6.66 2.27
N MET A 39 -2.92 -7.01 3.20
CA MET A 39 -1.69 -7.77 2.94
C MET A 39 -1.92 -9.27 2.89
N GLU A 40 -2.92 -9.77 3.61
CA GLU A 40 -3.15 -11.22 3.73
C GLU A 40 -4.48 -11.65 3.10
N GLY A 41 -5.32 -10.71 2.65
CA GLY A 41 -6.62 -10.99 2.05
C GLY A 41 -7.68 -11.42 3.07
N TYR A 42 -7.38 -11.32 4.37
CA TYR A 42 -8.30 -11.62 5.46
C TYR A 42 -9.01 -10.38 6.01
N GLY A 43 -8.89 -9.22 5.33
CA GLY A 43 -9.47 -7.96 5.77
C GLY A 43 -8.69 -7.23 6.86
N ALA A 44 -7.47 -7.69 7.16
CA ALA A 44 -6.56 -7.01 8.07
C ALA A 44 -5.86 -5.86 7.33
N LEU A 45 -6.39 -4.64 7.48
CA LEU A 45 -5.84 -3.47 6.82
C LEU A 45 -4.60 -2.95 7.55
N GLN A 46 -3.49 -2.89 6.83
CA GLN A 46 -2.26 -2.27 7.31
C GLN A 46 -2.04 -0.94 6.61
N PHE A 47 -1.54 0.05 7.36
CA PHE A 47 -1.30 1.39 6.84
C PHE A 47 0.18 1.58 6.53
N PHE A 48 0.48 1.95 5.29
CA PHE A 48 1.84 2.19 4.83
C PHE A 48 2.00 3.58 4.24
N THR A 49 3.23 4.09 4.30
CA THR A 49 3.66 5.24 3.53
C THR A 49 4.18 4.79 2.16
N GLU A 50 4.25 5.73 1.22
CA GLU A 50 4.69 5.46 -0.14
C GLU A 50 6.08 4.80 -0.24
N GLU A 51 6.98 5.14 0.66
CA GLU A 51 8.35 4.63 0.73
C GLU A 51 8.43 3.16 1.17
N LYS A 52 7.38 2.65 1.83
CA LYS A 52 7.32 1.27 2.34
C LYS A 52 6.59 0.32 1.38
N LEU A 53 6.06 0.85 0.29
CA LEU A 53 5.36 0.08 -0.73
C LEU A 53 6.12 0.13 -2.04
N VAL A 54 6.22 -1.02 -2.70
CA VAL A 54 6.73 -1.15 -4.06
C VAL A 54 5.64 -1.76 -4.94
N VAL A 55 5.66 -1.42 -6.23
CA VAL A 55 4.74 -2.04 -7.19
C VAL A 55 5.08 -3.52 -7.28
N HIS A 56 4.08 -4.40 -7.15
CA HIS A 56 4.28 -5.81 -7.37
C HIS A 56 4.60 -6.07 -8.84
N ALA A 57 5.84 -6.44 -9.14
CA ALA A 57 6.26 -6.80 -10.47
C ALA A 57 5.81 -8.24 -10.76
N ASN A 58 4.97 -8.41 -11.78
CA ASN A 58 4.58 -9.73 -12.31
C ASN A 58 5.77 -10.46 -12.96
#